data_AF-A0A1Q3JR33-F1
#
_entry.id   AF-A0A1Q3JR33-F1
#
_cell.length_a   1.000
_cell.length_b   1.000
_cell.length_c   1.000
_cell.angle_alpha   90.00
_cell.angle_beta   90.00
_cell.angle_gamma   90.00
#
_symmetry.space_group_name_H-M   'P 1'
#
loop_
_entity.id
_entity.type
_entity.pdbx_description
1 polymer ?
#
loop_
_entity_poly.entity_id
_entity_poly.type
_entity_poly.pdbx_seq_one_letter_code
_entity_poly.pdbx_strand_id
1 'polypeptide(L)'
;MAEHHFPNGFESWQKTHYEVVEVLTYFRNLEEDKQPKKFAEMLDRSGTEQLYKTALELTDKFEQEHPSGTGEQTLFEAIEEFFLEEKKNF
;
A
#
# COMPACT_ATOMS: atom_id res chain seq x y z
N MET A 1 12.13 19.27 -3.37
CA MET A 1 11.51 17.97 -3.04
C MET A 1 11.36 17.95 -1.53
N ALA A 2 10.21 17.53 -1.01
CA ALA A 2 10.09 17.34 0.44
C ALA A 2 11.08 16.25 0.85
N GLU A 3 11.83 16.49 1.91
CA GLU A 3 12.76 15.50 2.46
C GLU A 3 11.92 14.40 3.13
N HIS A 4 11.94 13.18 2.60
CA HIS A 4 11.26 12.06 3.24
C HIS A 4 12.01 11.68 4.52
N HIS A 5 11.26 11.60 5.61
CA HIS A 5 11.77 11.13 6.88
C HIS A 5 11.50 9.62 6.98
N PHE A 6 12.56 8.83 7.09
CA PHE A 6 12.48 7.37 7.22
C PHE A 6 12.75 6.97 8.68
N PRO A 7 11.74 6.93 9.57
CA PRO A 7 11.94 6.72 11.00
C PRO A 7 12.63 5.39 11.32
N ASN A 8 12.37 4.35 10.52
CA ASN A 8 12.98 3.02 10.66
C ASN A 8 14.07 2.75 9.61
N GLY A 9 14.50 3.79 8.89
CA GLY A 9 15.48 3.70 7.81
C GLY A 9 14.88 3.32 6.45
N PHE A 10 15.60 3.68 5.38
CA PHE A 10 15.14 3.48 4.00
C PHE A 10 14.88 2.00 3.66
N GLU A 11 15.66 1.07 4.22
CA GLU A 11 15.48 -0.36 3.96
C GLU A 11 14.17 -0.91 4.54
N SER A 12 13.75 -0.42 5.72
CA SER A 12 12.43 -0.75 6.28
C SER A 12 11.35 -0.16 5.38
N TRP A 13 11.45 1.14 5.13
CA TRP A 13 10.47 1.88 4.34
C TRP A 13 10.24 1.25 2.96
N GLN A 14 11.30 0.85 2.24
CA GLN A 14 11.14 0.27 0.90
C GLN A 14 10.50 -1.13 0.92
N LYS A 15 10.72 -1.92 1.98
CA LYS A 15 10.01 -3.20 2.19
C LYS A 15 8.54 -2.95 2.48
N THR A 16 8.25 -2.04 3.40
CA THR A 16 6.88 -1.62 3.72
C THR A 16 6.16 -1.11 2.48
N HIS A 17 6.82 -0.26 1.67
CA HIS A 17 6.26 0.28 0.44
C HIS A 17 5.90 -0.83 -0.55
N TYR A 18 6.78 -1.82 -0.71
CA TYR A 18 6.54 -2.96 -1.57
C TYR A 18 5.27 -3.73 -1.14
N GLU A 19 5.16 -4.06 0.15
CA GLU A 19 3.99 -4.79 0.67
C GLU A 19 2.69 -3.96 0.54
N VAL A 20 2.74 -2.65 0.79
CA VAL A 20 1.60 -1.73 0.58
C VAL A 20 1.11 -1.78 -0.87
N VAL A 21 2.03 -1.73 -1.84
CA VAL A 21 1.70 -1.79 -3.26
C VAL A 21 1.08 -3.14 -3.64
N GLU A 22 1.58 -4.25 -3.09
CA GLU A 22 1.01 -5.58 -3.30
C GLU A 22 -0.43 -5.66 -2.77
N VAL A 23 -0.68 -5.16 -1.55
CA VAL A 23 -2.02 -5.10 -0.96
C VAL A 23 -2.96 -4.24 -1.81
N LEU A 24 -2.55 -3.02 -2.19
CA LEU A 24 -3.35 -2.15 -3.07
C LEU A 24 -3.69 -2.82 -4.39
N THR A 25 -2.72 -3.50 -5.00
CA THR A 25 -2.89 -4.22 -6.27
C THR A 25 -3.85 -5.39 -6.12
N TYR A 26 -3.74 -6.15 -5.03
CA TYR A 26 -4.65 -7.25 -4.71
C TYR A 26 -6.11 -6.76 -4.58
N PHE A 27 -6.34 -5.71 -3.77
CA PHE A 27 -7.68 -5.14 -3.59
C PHE A 27 -8.25 -4.54 -4.88
N ARG A 28 -7.42 -3.86 -5.67
CA ARG A 28 -7.82 -3.36 -7.00
C ARG A 28 -8.31 -4.52 -7.86
N ASN A 29 -7.55 -5.61 -7.96
CA ASN A 29 -7.96 -6.75 -8.79
C ASN A 29 -9.29 -7.36 -8.32
N LEU A 30 -9.52 -7.48 -7.00
CA LEU A 30 -10.79 -7.97 -6.46
C LEU A 30 -11.99 -7.05 -6.76
N GLU A 31 -11.78 -5.74 -6.87
CA GLU A 31 -12.81 -4.77 -7.26
C GLU A 31 -13.05 -4.78 -8.77
N GLU A 32 -11.99 -4.95 -9.56
CA GLU A 32 -12.07 -5.06 -11.01
C GLU A 32 -12.86 -6.28 -11.48
N ASP A 33 -12.73 -7.42 -10.79
CA ASP A 33 -13.50 -8.63 -11.08
C ASP A 33 -15.02 -8.44 -10.91
N LYS A 34 -15.45 -7.35 -10.26
CA LYS A 34 -16.86 -7.00 -10.05
C LYS A 34 -17.42 -6.04 -11.10
N GLN A 35 -16.60 -5.51 -12.02
CA GLN A 35 -17.00 -4.50 -13.00
C GLN A 35 -16.65 -4.94 -14.43
N PRO A 36 -17.59 -4.88 -15.39
CA PRO A 36 -17.27 -5.18 -16.78
C PRO A 36 -16.34 -4.11 -17.38
N LYS A 37 -15.12 -4.51 -17.75
CA LYS A 37 -14.12 -3.65 -18.40
C LYS A 37 -14.06 -3.84 -19.91
N LYS A 38 -13.67 -2.79 -20.64
CA LYS A 38 -13.30 -2.91 -22.06
C LYS A 38 -11.95 -3.62 -22.19
N PHE A 39 -11.74 -4.35 -23.28
CA PHE A 39 -10.49 -5.08 -23.54
C PHE A 39 -9.22 -4.20 -23.44
N ALA A 40 -9.32 -2.92 -23.84
CA ALA A 40 -8.24 -1.95 -23.74
C ALA A 40 -7.88 -1.59 -22.28
N GLU A 41 -8.86 -1.60 -21.38
CA GLU A 41 -8.71 -1.32 -19.94
C GLU A 41 -8.20 -2.54 -19.16
N MET A 42 -8.21 -3.73 -19.77
CA MET A 42 -7.63 -4.94 -19.16
C MET A 42 -6.10 -5.04 -19.37
N LEU A 43 -5.56 -4.32 -20.36
CA LEU A 43 -4.14 -4.36 -20.71
C LEU A 43 -3.31 -3.30 -19.96
N ASP A 44 -3.91 -2.15 -19.65
CA ASP A 44 -3.24 -1.10 -18.88
C ASP A 44 -3.37 -1.38 -17.37
N ARG A 45 -2.31 -1.93 -16.78
CA ARG A 45 -2.21 -2.22 -15.34
C ARG A 45 -1.41 -1.18 -14.58
N SER A 46 -1.07 -0.06 -15.23
CA SER A 46 -0.28 1.01 -14.62
C SER A 46 -0.95 1.54 -13.36
N GLY A 47 -0.14 2.04 -12.43
CA GLY A 47 -0.67 2.82 -11.32
C GLY A 47 -1.20 4.16 -11.84
N THR A 48 -2.23 4.67 -11.17
CA THR A 48 -2.66 6.07 -11.36
C THR A 48 -1.88 6.96 -10.41
N GLU A 49 -1.82 8.26 -10.69
CA GLU A 49 -1.21 9.24 -9.77
C GLU A 49 -1.78 9.12 -8.35
N GLN A 50 -3.10 8.89 -8.25
CA GLN A 50 -3.77 8.68 -6.98
C GLN A 50 -3.30 7.41 -6.27
N LEU A 51 -3.11 6.29 -7.00
CA LEU A 51 -2.57 5.06 -6.41
C LEU A 51 -1.15 5.25 -5.88
N TYR A 52 -0.30 5.98 -6.62
CA TYR A 52 1.06 6.28 -6.17
C TYR A 52 1.08 7.12 -4.90
N LYS A 53 0.23 8.15 -4.84
CA LYS A 53 0.08 8.99 -3.65
C LYS A 53 -0.44 8.19 -2.46
N THR A 54 -1.46 7.36 -2.67
CA THR A 54 -2.02 6.51 -1.61
C THR A 54 -1.00 5.50 -1.09
N ALA A 55 -0.21 4.87 -1.97
CA ALA A 55 0.86 3.97 -1.55
C ALA A 55 1.90 4.69 -0.68
N LEU A 56 2.30 5.91 -1.07
CA LEU A 56 3.23 6.74 -0.31
C LEU A 56 2.69 7.08 1.09
N GLU A 57 1.46 7.60 1.16
CA GLU A 57 0.82 8.02 2.41
C GLU A 57 0.65 6.86 3.39
N LEU A 58 0.22 5.69 2.90
CA LEU A 58 0.05 4.49 3.72
C LEU A 58 1.40 3.95 4.22
N THR A 59 2.44 3.99 3.37
CA THR A 59 3.80 3.57 3.76
C THR A 59 4.34 4.46 4.87
N ASP A 60 4.28 5.78 4.68
CA ASP A 60 4.77 6.75 5.65
C ASP A 60 4.00 6.64 6.98
N LYS A 61 2.68 6.46 6.91
CA LYS A 61 1.84 6.28 8.09
C LYS A 61 2.17 4.99 8.85
N PHE A 62 2.29 3.87 8.14
CA PHE A 62 2.64 2.59 8.77
C PHE A 62 3.99 2.66 9.49
N GLU A 63 5.02 3.22 8.82
CA GLU A 63 6.36 3.36 9.38
C GLU A 63 6.39 4.28 10.62
N GLN A 64 5.52 5.29 10.67
CA GLN A 64 5.37 6.16 11.84
C GLN A 64 4.67 5.48 13.02
N GLU A 65 3.67 4.65 12.74
CA GLU A 65 2.86 3.96 13.76
C GLU A 65 3.54 2.69 14.29
N HIS A 66 4.46 2.10 13.52
CA HIS A 66 5.15 0.85 13.85
C HIS A 66 6.68 1.02 13.97
N PRO A 67 7.19 1.90 14.85
CA PRO A 67 8.62 2.17 14.97
C PRO A 67 9.44 0.97 15.49
N SER A 68 8.76 -0.02 16.07
CA SER A 68 9.36 -1.26 16.59
C SER A 68 9.13 -2.46 15.65
N GLY A 69 8.57 -2.25 14.45
CA GLY A 69 8.20 -3.31 13.52
C GLY A 69 6.84 -3.96 13.84
N THR A 70 6.62 -5.15 13.28
CA THR A 70 5.31 -5.84 13.22
C THR A 70 5.07 -6.87 14.34
N GLY A 71 5.91 -6.88 15.38
CA GLY A 71 5.83 -7.87 16.45
C GLY A 71 6.04 -9.29 15.94
N GLU A 72 5.06 -10.18 16.17
CA GLU A 72 5.10 -11.58 15.72
C GLU A 72 4.48 -11.79 14.33
N GLN A 73 3.80 -10.78 13.76
CA GLN A 73 3.17 -10.89 12.45
C GLN A 73 4.18 -10.74 11.32
N THR A 74 3.89 -11.36 10.18
CA THR A 74 4.62 -11.04 8.94
C THR A 74 4.32 -9.60 8.52
N LEU A 75 5.23 -8.97 7.76
CA LEU A 75 5.03 -7.61 7.28
C LEU A 75 3.78 -7.50 6.41
N PHE A 76 3.51 -8.49 5.56
CA PHE A 76 2.31 -8.51 4.72
C PHE A 76 1.02 -8.57 5.55
N GLU A 77 0.93 -9.46 6.54
CA GLU A 77 -0.25 -9.56 7.41
C GLU A 77 -0.52 -8.24 8.15
N ALA A 78 0.52 -7.63 8.72
CA ALA A 78 0.39 -6.34 9.41
C ALA A 78 -0.07 -5.22 8.47
N ILE A 79 0.42 -5.20 7.22
CA ILE A 79 0.04 -4.21 6.21
C ILE A 79 -1.38 -4.46 5.68
N GLU A 80 -1.80 -5.71 5.51
CA GLU A 80 -3.17 -6.06 5.13
C GLU A 80 -4.16 -5.60 6.20
N GLU A 81 -3.89 -5.90 7.48
CA GLU A 81 -4.73 -5.47 8.60
C GLU A 81 -4.79 -3.94 8.70
N PHE A 82 -3.64 -3.27 8.67
CA PHE A 82 -3.55 -1.81 8.64
C PHE A 82 -4.36 -1.20 7.49
N PHE A 83 -4.22 -1.74 6.27
CA PHE A 83 -4.96 -1.26 5.12
C PHE A 83 -6.48 -1.42 5.30
N LEU A 84 -6.94 -2.53 5.86
CA LEU A 84 -8.36 -2.76 6.13
C LEU A 84 -8.93 -1.83 7.20
N GLU A 85 -8.13 -1.42 8.17
CA GLU A 85 -8.49 -0.39 9.14
C GLU A 85 -8.57 0.99 8.49
N GLU A 86 -7.55 1.35 7.73
CA GLU A 86 -7.49 2.63 7.01
C GLU A 86 -8.62 2.77 5.99
N LYS A 87 -8.95 1.71 5.25
CA LYS A 87 -10.04 1.69 4.27
C LYS A 87 -11.40 2.03 4.88
N LYS A 88 -11.63 1.80 6.18
CA LYS A 88 -12.89 2.18 6.86
C LYS A 88 -12.98 3.68 7.13
N ASN A 89 -11.86 4.39 7.08
CA ASN A 89 -11.76 5.82 7.33
C ASN A 89 -11.85 6.65 6.03
N PHE A 90 -11.93 6.00 4.87
CA PHE A 90 -12.16 6.58 3.55
C PHE A 90 -13.59 6.31 3.06
#